data_AF-A0A2V6LCL2-F1
#
_entry.id   AF-A0A2V6LCL2-F1
#
_cell.length_a   1.000
_cell.length_b   1.000
_cell.length_c   1.000
_cell.angle_alpha   90.00
_cell.angle_beta   90.00
_cell.angle_gamma   90.00
#
_symmetry.space_group_name_H-M   'P 1'
#
loop_
_entity.id
_entity.type
_entity.pdbx_description
1 polymer ?
#
loop_
_entity_poly.entity_id
_entity_poly.type
_entity_poly.pdbx_seq_one_letter_code
_entity_poly.pdbx_strand_id
1 'polypeptide(L)' 'MDPYAKPKERNIGARRPKIRHIPQSVESRTRRERQAEKQGIAAQRRAIKKAARRHLRQQLLRELEQAD' A
#
# COMPACT_ATOMS: atom_id res chain seq x y z
N MET A 1 37.42 11.91 -3.68
CA MET A 1 37.82 10.57 -3.22
C MET A 1 37.12 10.34 -1.89
N ASP A 2 36.40 9.23 -1.73
CA ASP A 2 35.77 8.89 -0.46
C ASP A 2 36.86 8.51 0.55
N PRO A 3 37.08 9.29 1.63
CA PRO A 3 38.17 9.05 2.57
C PRO A 3 37.96 7.79 3.42
N TYR A 4 36.78 7.18 3.39
CA TYR A 4 36.44 5.97 4.16
C TYR A 4 36.40 4.69 3.32
N ALA A 5 36.53 4.79 1.99
CA ALA A 5 36.51 3.63 1.11
C ALA A 5 37.85 2.90 1.13
N LYS A 6 37.84 1.56 1.25
CA LYS A 6 39.09 0.80 1.25
C LYS A 6 39.73 0.80 -0.16
N PRO A 7 41.07 0.82 -0.29
CA PRO A 7 41.77 0.94 -1.58
C PRO A 7 41.43 -0.13 -2.64
N LYS A 8 40.88 -1.28 -2.24
CA LYS A 8 40.51 -2.40 -3.12
C LYS A 8 39.02 -2.75 -3.03
N GLU A 9 38.20 -1.88 -2.45
CA GLU A 9 36.78 -2.14 -2.28
C GLU A 9 36.07 -2.10 -3.62
N ARG A 10 35.45 -3.22 -4.01
CA ARG A 10 34.61 -3.25 -5.21
C ARG A 10 33.34 -2.47 -4.92
N ASN A 11 33.05 -1.48 -5.75
CA ASN A 11 31.75 -0.79 -5.70
C ASN A 11 30.64 -1.71 -6.24
N ILE A 12 30.13 -2.60 -5.37
CA ILE A 12 29.10 -3.59 -5.70
C ILE A 12 27.71 -2.94 -5.74
N GLY A 13 27.54 -1.70 -5.26
CA GLY A 13 26.23 -1.03 -5.18
C GLY A 13 25.42 -1.08 -6.48
N ALA A 14 26.09 -0.86 -7.62
CA ALA A 14 25.46 -0.96 -8.95
C ALA A 14 25.23 -2.41 -9.43
N ARG A 15 26.06 -3.36 -9.01
CA ARG A 15 26.00 -4.79 -9.41
C ARG A 15 25.26 -5.67 -8.42
N ARG A 16 24.70 -5.11 -7.36
CA ARG A 16 23.99 -5.86 -6.32
C ARG A 16 22.73 -6.51 -6.94
N PRO A 17 22.54 -7.83 -6.79
CA PRO A 17 21.33 -8.48 -7.27
C PRO A 17 20.12 -7.91 -6.53
N LYS A 18 19.10 -7.50 -7.29
CA LYS A 18 17.83 -7.04 -6.72
C LYS A 18 16.95 -8.26 -6.46
N ILE A 19 16.80 -8.63 -5.19
CA ILE A 19 15.90 -9.72 -4.79
C ILE A 19 14.45 -9.25 -5.03
N ARG A 20 13.72 -9.99 -5.85
CA ARG A 20 12.29 -9.81 -6.06
C ARG A 20 11.60 -11.12 -5.70
N HIS A 21 10.51 -11.04 -4.94
CA HIS A 21 9.71 -12.21 -4.59
C HIS A 21 8.89 -12.76 -5.77
N ILE A 22 8.71 -11.96 -6.81
CA ILE A 22 7.92 -12.30 -8.00
C ILE A 22 8.76 -11.96 -9.24
N PRO A 23 8.82 -12.85 -10.25
CA PRO A 23 9.54 -12.57 -11.49
C PRO A 23 8.92 -11.38 -12.25
N GLN A 24 9.76 -10.64 -12.97
CA GLN A 24 9.32 -9.44 -13.71
C GLN A 24 8.33 -9.76 -14.84
N SER A 25 8.35 -10.97 -15.38
CA SER A 25 7.36 -11.44 -16.36
C SER A 25 5.95 -11.50 -15.79
N VAL A 26 5.82 -11.75 -14.48
CA VAL A 26 4.53 -11.82 -13.77
C VAL A 26 4.14 -10.46 -13.20
N GLU A 27 5.12 -9.71 -12.69
CA GLU A 27 4.91 -8.38 -12.11
C GLU A 27 5.60 -7.32 -12.97
N SER A 28 4.88 -6.85 -14.00
CA SER A 28 5.35 -5.82 -14.94
C SER A 28 5.26 -4.40 -14.37
N ARG A 29 4.48 -4.21 -13.30
CA ARG A 29 4.15 -2.88 -12.77
C ARG A 29 5.35 -2.19 -12.15
N THR A 30 5.42 -0.88 -12.36
CA THR A 30 6.43 -0.05 -11.70
C THR A 30 6.13 0.11 -10.21
N ARG A 31 7.12 0.57 -9.42
CA ARG A 31 6.91 0.89 -8.00
C ARG A 31 5.80 1.93 -7.81
N ARG A 32 5.70 2.91 -8.71
CA ARG A 32 4.72 4.00 -8.64
C ARG A 32 3.30 3.49 -8.87
N GLU A 33 3.11 2.64 -9.88
CA GLU A 33 1.82 1.99 -10.16
C GLU A 33 1.33 1.17 -8.97
N ARG A 34 2.20 0.34 -8.37
CA ARG A 34 1.84 -0.45 -7.19
C ARG A 34 1.42 0.42 -5.99
N GLN A 35 2.08 1.57 -5.80
CA GLN A 35 1.70 2.51 -4.75
C GLN A 35 0.35 3.16 -5.04
N ALA A 36 0.10 3.58 -6.28
CA ALA A 36 -1.18 4.17 -6.68
C ALA A 36 -2.33 3.17 -6.50
N GLU A 37 -2.15 1.93 -6.93
CA GLU A 37 -3.13 0.87 -6.76
C GLU A 37 -3.41 0.56 -5.28
N LYS A 38 -2.35 0.46 -4.47
CA LYS A 38 -2.48 0.26 -3.02
C LYS A 38 -3.29 1.40 -2.37
N GLN A 39 -3.05 2.65 -2.78
CA GLN A 39 -3.82 3.80 -2.30
C GLN A 39 -5.28 3.74 -2.76
N GLY A 40 -5.53 3.36 -4.02
CA GLY A 40 -6.88 3.15 -4.55
C GLY A 40 -7.66 2.12 -3.76
N ILE A 41 -7.07 0.95 -3.50
CA ILE A 41 -7.69 -0.12 -2.70
C ILE A 41 -7.97 0.37 -1.27
N ALA A 42 -7.04 1.09 -0.64
CA ALA A 42 -7.24 1.63 0.70
C ALA A 42 -8.40 2.64 0.73
N ALA A 43 -8.50 3.51 -0.27
CA ALA A 43 -9.59 4.48 -0.41
C ALA A 43 -10.95 3.77 -0.59
N GLN A 44 -11.02 2.75 -1.45
CA GLN A 44 -12.22 1.94 -1.65
C GLN A 44 -12.67 1.26 -0.34
N ARG A 45 -11.75 0.60 0.37
CA ARG A 45 -12.03 -0.01 1.69
C ARG A 45 -12.55 1.00 2.70
N ARG A 46 -11.96 2.20 2.72
CA ARG A 46 -12.41 3.30 3.60
C ARG A 46 -13.81 3.78 3.23
N ALA A 47 -14.14 3.88 1.95
CA ALA A 47 -15.46 4.26 1.48
C ALA A 47 -16.52 3.24 1.90
N ILE A 48 -16.27 1.95 1.68
CA ILE A 48 -17.16 0.86 2.08
C ILE A 48 -17.42 0.90 3.59
N LYS A 49 -16.36 0.96 4.41
CA LYS A 49 -16.49 1.06 5.87
C LYS A 49 -17.26 2.30 6.31
N LYS A 50 -17.09 3.43 5.62
CA LYS A 50 -17.82 4.68 5.90
C LYS A 50 -19.30 4.54 5.57
N ALA A 51 -19.64 3.93 4.43
CA ALA A 51 -21.02 3.65 4.05
C ALA A 51 -21.71 2.72 5.07
N ALA A 52 -21.07 1.60 5.41
CA ALA A 52 -21.59 0.65 6.39
C ALA A 52 -21.85 1.31 7.77
N ARG A 53 -20.92 2.12 8.27
CA ARG A 53 -21.12 2.86 9.53
C ARG A 53 -22.29 3.85 9.46
N ARG A 54 -22.47 4.53 8.33
CA ARG A 54 -23.59 5.47 8.15
C ARG A 54 -24.92 4.72 8.14
N HIS A 55 -24.98 3.61 7.42
CA HIS A 55 -26.15 2.74 7.38
C HIS A 55 -26.51 2.22 8.76
N LEU A 56 -25.54 1.65 9.48
CA LEU A 56 -25.75 1.14 10.84
C LEU A 56 -26.27 2.24 11.79
N ARG A 57 -25.69 3.45 11.72
CA ARG A 57 -26.16 4.58 12.53
C ARG A 57 -27.61 4.95 12.21
N GLN A 58 -28.00 4.94 10.95
CA GLN A 58 -29.38 5.22 10.55
C GLN A 58 -30.34 4.14 11.04
N GLN A 59 -29.94 2.87 11.00
CA GLN A 59 -30.73 1.77 11.55
C GLN A 59 -30.95 1.94 13.05
N LEU A 60 -29.89 2.20 13.80
CA LEU A 60 -29.97 2.40 15.25
C LEU A 60 -30.87 3.59 15.63
N LEU A 61 -30.80 4.70 14.90
CA LEU A 61 -31.67 5.85 15.18
C LEU A 61 -33.14 5.53 14.91
N ARG A 62 -33.44 4.80 13.83
CA ARG A 62 -34.81 4.35 13.54
C ARG A 62 -35.34 3.38 14.60
N GLU A 63 -34.49 2.47 15.09
CA GLU A 63 -34.86 1.53 16.16
C GLU A 63 -35.17 2.27 17.47
N LEU A 64 -34.41 3.31 17.80
CA LEU A 64 -34.69 4.15 18.97
C LEU A 64 -36.01 4.92 18.80
N GLU A 65 -36.25 5.56 17.65
CA GLU A 65 -37.51 6.26 17.35
C GLU A 65 -38.75 5.34 17.40
N GLN A 66 -38.59 4.03 17.17
CA GLN A 66 -39.68 3.05 17.26
C GLN A 66 -39.91 2.53 18.68
N ALA A 67 -38.93 2.70 19.58
CA ALA A 67 -39.00 2.23 20.96
C ALA A 67 -39.57 3.30 21.92
N ASP A 68 -39.60 4.57 21.50
CA ASP A 68 -40.25 5.70 22.17
C ASP A 68 -41.74 5.81 21.79
#